data_AF-F9G592-F1
#
_entry.id   AF-F9G592-F1
#
_cell.length_a   1.000
_cell.length_b   1.000
_cell.length_c   1.000
_cell.angle_alpha   90.00
_cell.angle_beta   90.00
_cell.angle_gamma   90.00
#
_symmetry.space_group_name_H-M   'P 1'
#
loop_
_entity.id
_entity.type
_entity.pdbx_description
1 polymer ?
#
loop_
_entity_poly.entity_id
_entity_poly.type
_entity_poly.pdbx_seq_one_letter_code
_entity_poly.pdbx_strand_id
1 'polypeptide(L)'
;MSFFSNPSLLPVSSNDKQGVSVRPKVHQSKDRPNHYPWFRLAVTPEDQALHFFFHHYVVPESGRSPTHPDCHGIIYKRATGPGYLADLINAVGLAGLAYMRSKPTLISVASQALSRALHGICAALMDPSEASSDQMLVAVMLLAWYELIDCLQRGLRVPKVLTDFMAEARSNETEQEAPAARLADIIVNVCAVVALAKEEITDEMNLSSYVSALLSIDTDLKEWAQNLPVEYEYKTRTHPSAREEAEVFMGRYDIYSSVEIANTWNLQRCARIILRQALVEAISNRLPISSSLSILSSFPVSYTDLLLSSETIIQESSSDICDSVPYILHIDVAGKSSDLRAAHVVHLLWPLYITGTTHTATDALRHWVISTMGDIKDATGIQKAKLIALSLQQRCSEAVTFTCIG
;
A
#
# COMPACT_ATOMS: atom_id res chain seq x y z
N MET A 1 0.68 13.48 11.13
CA MET A 1 0.31 13.38 12.56
C MET A 1 -0.35 12.04 12.78
N SER A 2 0.16 11.33 13.79
CA SER A 2 0.02 9.90 14.12
C SER A 2 -1.29 9.53 14.83
N PHE A 3 -1.88 8.36 14.54
CA PHE A 3 -3.20 7.96 15.07
C PHE A 3 -3.26 6.71 15.97
N PHE A 4 -2.16 6.20 16.50
CA PHE A 4 -2.25 5.16 17.55
C PHE A 4 -1.44 5.58 18.78
N SER A 5 -2.11 6.30 19.67
CA SER A 5 -1.66 6.51 21.05
C SER A 5 -2.89 6.45 21.95
N ASN A 6 -3.12 5.31 22.57
CA ASN A 6 -3.77 5.28 23.87
C ASN A 6 -3.32 4.05 24.67
N PRO A 7 -2.53 4.21 25.75
CA PRO A 7 -2.10 3.13 26.61
C PRO A 7 -2.90 3.15 27.91
N SER A 8 -3.81 2.21 28.12
CA SER A 8 -4.33 1.95 29.45
C SER A 8 -4.96 0.57 29.57
N LEU A 9 -4.61 -0.08 30.69
CA LEU A 9 -5.17 -1.30 31.28
C LEU A 9 -4.44 -2.61 30.94
N LEU A 10 -3.36 -2.90 31.66
CA LEU A 10 -3.20 -4.22 32.29
C LEU A 10 -2.54 -4.07 33.69
N PRO A 11 -3.02 -4.81 34.70
CA PRO A 11 -2.56 -4.69 36.09
C PRO A 11 -1.24 -5.43 36.35
N VAL A 12 -0.47 -4.86 37.27
CA VAL A 12 0.75 -5.42 37.86
C VAL A 12 0.40 -6.63 38.73
N SER A 13 1.07 -7.76 38.50
CA SER A 13 1.13 -8.89 39.43
C SER A 13 2.59 -9.21 39.71
N SER A 14 3.03 -8.84 40.90
CA SER A 14 4.27 -9.24 41.56
C SER A 14 4.20 -10.69 42.02
N ASN A 15 5.23 -11.49 41.75
CA ASN A 15 5.68 -12.46 42.75
C ASN A 15 7.13 -12.90 42.53
N ASP A 16 7.89 -12.77 43.61
CA ASP A 16 9.21 -13.31 43.86
C ASP A 16 9.28 -14.83 43.66
N LYS A 17 10.46 -15.31 43.24
CA LYS A 17 11.18 -16.36 43.97
C LYS A 17 12.64 -16.48 43.54
N GLN A 18 13.49 -16.46 44.56
CA GLN A 18 14.94 -16.59 44.56
C GLN A 18 15.41 -17.97 44.08
N GLY A 19 16.60 -18.00 43.46
CA GLY A 19 17.38 -19.20 43.19
C GLY A 19 18.83 -18.83 42.88
N VAL A 20 19.68 -18.83 43.89
CA VAL A 20 21.12 -18.50 43.82
C VAL A 20 21.92 -19.68 43.26
N SER A 21 22.81 -19.43 42.30
CA SER A 21 23.94 -20.33 41.99
C SER A 21 25.19 -19.51 41.65
N VAL A 22 26.25 -19.75 42.40
CA VAL A 22 27.51 -18.98 42.48
C VAL A 22 28.53 -19.48 41.45
N ARG A 23 29.16 -18.57 40.68
CA ARG A 23 30.47 -18.78 40.01
C ARG A 23 31.27 -17.46 39.92
N PRO A 24 32.62 -17.54 39.82
CA PRO A 24 33.55 -16.78 40.66
C PRO A 24 33.92 -15.38 40.15
N LYS A 25 34.24 -14.49 41.10
CA LYS A 25 34.77 -13.13 40.90
C LYS A 25 36.15 -13.16 40.24
N VAL A 26 36.26 -12.63 39.03
CA VAL A 26 37.54 -12.20 38.44
C VAL A 26 37.65 -10.69 38.59
N HIS A 27 38.78 -10.26 39.17
CA HIS A 27 39.10 -8.86 39.45
C HIS A 27 39.08 -8.01 38.17
N GLN A 28 38.33 -6.90 38.19
CA GLN A 28 38.44 -5.84 37.19
C GLN A 28 39.79 -5.13 37.34
N SER A 29 40.69 -5.26 36.36
CA SER A 29 41.78 -4.29 36.19
C SER A 29 41.26 -3.10 35.39
N LYS A 30 41.27 -1.91 36.00
CA LYS A 30 40.99 -0.64 35.36
C LYS A 30 41.96 -0.34 34.21
N ASP A 31 41.42 0.35 33.22
CA ASP A 31 42.06 1.16 32.19
C ASP A 31 42.93 0.45 31.13
N ARG A 32 42.29 0.18 29.98
CA ARG A 32 42.92 0.35 28.67
C ARG A 32 42.02 1.24 27.79
N PRO A 33 42.56 2.29 27.13
CA PRO A 33 41.78 3.12 26.22
C PRO A 33 41.37 2.27 25.01
N ASN A 34 40.06 2.15 24.80
CA ASN A 34 39.48 1.34 23.73
C ASN A 34 39.62 2.06 22.38
N HIS A 35 40.83 2.12 21.85
CA HIS A 35 41.12 2.61 20.50
C HIS A 35 40.90 1.49 19.47
N TYR A 36 39.64 1.19 19.17
CA TYR A 36 39.29 0.43 17.97
C TYR A 36 38.59 1.37 16.97
N PRO A 37 39.22 1.69 15.81
CA PRO A 37 38.67 2.62 14.81
C PRO A 37 37.33 2.17 14.22
N TRP A 38 37.01 0.87 14.32
CA TRP A 38 35.88 0.21 13.66
C TRP A 38 34.54 0.42 14.36
N PHE A 39 34.52 0.80 15.65
CA PHE A 39 33.28 1.07 16.39
C PHE A 39 32.59 2.39 15.97
N ARG A 40 33.24 3.21 15.13
CA ARG A 40 32.69 4.48 14.63
C ARG A 40 32.13 4.42 13.21
N LEU A 41 32.08 3.26 12.57
CA LEU A 41 31.32 3.09 11.32
C LEU A 41 29.83 2.86 11.67
N ALA A 42 29.20 3.85 12.28
CA ALA A 42 27.75 3.88 12.39
C ALA A 42 27.21 4.40 11.05
N VAL A 43 26.60 3.52 10.25
CA VAL A 43 25.91 3.92 9.02
C VAL A 43 24.79 4.89 9.41
N THR A 44 24.75 6.07 8.82
CA THR A 44 23.78 7.10 9.21
C THR A 44 22.34 6.64 8.89
N PRO A 45 21.31 7.08 9.63
CA PRO A 45 19.91 6.85 9.25
C PRO A 45 19.60 7.28 7.82
N GLU A 46 20.26 8.33 7.35
CA GLU A 46 20.18 8.88 5.99
C GLU A 46 20.81 7.93 4.96
N ASP A 47 22.02 7.41 5.19
CA ASP A 47 22.63 6.41 4.31
C ASP A 47 21.82 5.11 4.26
N GLN A 48 21.21 4.72 5.39
CA GLN A 48 20.30 3.58 5.44
C GLN A 48 19.00 3.86 4.67
N ALA A 49 18.46 5.08 4.76
CA ALA A 49 17.26 5.50 4.07
C ALA A 49 17.47 5.63 2.57
N LEU A 50 18.65 6.07 2.16
CA LEU A 50 19.08 6.19 0.79
C LEU A 50 19.33 4.82 0.16
N HIS A 51 20.05 3.94 0.85
CA HIS A 51 20.20 2.54 0.45
C HIS A 51 18.84 1.85 0.38
N PHE A 52 17.98 2.07 1.37
CA PHE A 52 16.61 1.60 1.35
C PHE A 52 15.87 2.18 0.13
N PHE A 53 15.92 3.47 -0.11
CA PHE A 53 15.20 4.10 -1.21
C PHE A 53 15.64 3.57 -2.58
N PHE A 54 16.94 3.50 -2.85
CA PHE A 54 17.46 2.94 -4.11
C PHE A 54 17.18 1.46 -4.27
N HIS A 55 17.31 0.70 -3.20
CA HIS A 55 16.99 -0.73 -3.22
C HIS A 55 15.46 -0.98 -3.32
N HIS A 56 14.62 -0.01 -2.92
CA HIS A 56 13.16 -0.16 -2.77
C HIS A 56 12.30 0.73 -3.70
N TYR A 57 12.84 1.65 -4.49
CA TYR A 57 12.00 2.55 -5.29
C TYR A 57 12.60 2.94 -6.64
N VAL A 58 13.85 2.52 -6.94
CA VAL A 58 14.53 2.95 -8.17
C VAL A 58 15.08 1.73 -8.91
N VAL A 59 14.47 1.38 -10.03
CA VAL A 59 14.90 0.26 -10.87
C VAL A 59 15.91 0.77 -11.91
N PRO A 60 17.12 0.18 -12.03
CA PRO A 60 17.87 0.31 -13.27
C PRO A 60 17.29 -0.71 -14.26
N GLU A 61 16.39 -0.26 -15.13
CA GLU A 61 15.88 -1.09 -16.23
C GLU A 61 16.92 -1.12 -17.35
N SER A 62 17.57 -2.26 -17.55
CA SER A 62 18.44 -2.48 -18.70
C SER A 62 17.57 -2.65 -19.95
N GLY A 63 17.57 -1.65 -20.85
CA GLY A 63 17.04 -1.79 -22.20
C GLY A 63 15.79 -0.97 -22.55
N ARG A 64 15.27 -0.11 -21.66
CA ARG A 64 14.28 0.91 -22.07
C ARG A 64 14.96 2.11 -22.74
N SER A 65 14.33 2.64 -23.77
CA SER A 65 14.64 3.99 -24.26
C SER A 65 14.37 4.98 -23.12
N PRO A 66 15.23 5.99 -22.88
CA PRO A 66 14.99 6.99 -21.84
C PRO A 66 13.62 7.64 -22.03
N THR A 67 12.74 7.56 -21.02
CA THR A 67 11.56 8.42 -20.94
C THR A 67 12.01 9.84 -20.57
N HIS A 68 11.27 10.87 -21.00
CA HIS A 68 11.58 12.26 -20.65
C HIS A 68 10.51 12.80 -19.70
N PRO A 69 10.90 13.31 -18.51
CA PRO A 69 12.25 13.31 -17.96
C PRO A 69 12.71 11.89 -17.57
N ASP A 70 14.02 11.65 -17.58
CA ASP A 70 14.60 10.39 -17.08
C ASP A 70 14.49 10.36 -15.56
N CYS A 71 13.29 10.05 -15.06
CA CYS A 71 12.97 10.05 -13.63
C CYS A 71 13.98 9.21 -12.85
N HIS A 72 14.32 8.02 -13.35
CA HIS A 72 15.27 7.13 -12.72
C HIS A 72 16.68 7.73 -12.70
N GLY A 73 17.20 8.20 -13.83
CA GLY A 73 18.52 8.81 -13.92
C GLY A 73 18.67 10.06 -13.05
N ILE A 74 17.63 10.89 -12.98
CA ILE A 74 17.60 12.09 -12.14
C ILE A 74 17.61 11.72 -10.66
N ILE A 75 16.78 10.75 -10.27
CA ILE A 75 16.77 10.21 -8.90
C ILE A 75 18.16 9.67 -8.55
N TYR A 76 18.75 8.82 -9.40
CA TYR A 76 20.11 8.28 -9.22
C TYR A 76 21.17 9.36 -9.05
N LYS A 77 21.13 10.41 -9.87
CA LYS A 77 22.12 11.49 -9.83
C LYS A 77 21.99 12.39 -8.61
N ARG A 78 20.77 12.59 -8.10
CA ARG A 78 20.48 13.62 -7.09
C ARG A 78 20.32 13.09 -5.68
N ALA A 79 20.01 11.82 -5.48
CA ALA A 79 19.68 11.30 -4.15
C ALA A 79 20.82 11.34 -3.12
N THR A 80 22.08 11.26 -3.55
CA THR A 80 23.27 11.36 -2.67
C THR A 80 23.79 12.79 -2.54
N GLY A 81 23.22 13.75 -3.28
CA GLY A 81 23.63 15.15 -3.28
C GLY A 81 22.86 16.01 -2.25
N PRO A 82 23.21 17.29 -2.10
CA PRO A 82 22.39 18.24 -1.37
C PRO A 82 21.17 18.67 -2.22
N GLY A 83 20.05 18.97 -1.56
CA GLY A 83 18.90 19.60 -2.20
C GLY A 83 17.57 18.93 -1.87
N TYR A 84 16.48 19.56 -2.33
CA TYR A 84 15.13 19.18 -1.98
C TYR A 84 14.74 17.76 -2.44
N LEU A 85 15.23 17.30 -3.59
CA LEU A 85 14.95 15.95 -4.08
C LEU A 85 15.66 14.90 -3.23
N ALA A 86 16.89 15.15 -2.78
CA ALA A 86 17.60 14.26 -1.87
C ALA A 86 16.93 14.19 -0.50
N ASP A 87 16.46 15.32 0.03
CA ASP A 87 15.69 15.37 1.27
C ASP A 87 14.35 14.64 1.13
N LEU A 88 13.68 14.75 -0.03
CA LEU A 88 12.44 14.01 -0.32
C LEU A 88 12.69 12.51 -0.40
N ILE A 89 13.72 12.09 -1.12
CA ILE A 89 14.16 10.69 -1.24
C ILE A 89 14.50 10.12 0.15
N ASN A 90 15.25 10.87 0.96
CA ASN A 90 15.56 10.49 2.33
C ASN A 90 14.31 10.45 3.21
N ALA A 91 13.36 11.38 3.05
CA ALA A 91 12.11 11.38 3.80
C ALA A 91 11.27 10.14 3.49
N VAL A 92 11.11 9.81 2.21
CA VAL A 92 10.42 8.60 1.74
C VAL A 92 11.15 7.35 2.21
N GLY A 93 12.47 7.32 2.08
CA GLY A 93 13.31 6.21 2.54
C GLY A 93 13.27 6.01 4.06
N LEU A 94 13.30 7.09 4.84
CA LEU A 94 13.18 7.08 6.31
C LEU A 94 11.77 6.71 6.75
N ALA A 95 10.74 7.19 6.07
CA ALA A 95 9.36 6.80 6.34
C ALA A 95 9.23 5.30 6.09
N GLY A 96 9.69 4.81 4.95
CA GLY A 96 9.76 3.39 4.62
C GLY A 96 10.57 2.57 5.64
N LEU A 97 11.72 3.06 6.09
CA LEU A 97 12.51 2.44 7.17
C LEU A 97 11.80 2.46 8.54
N ALA A 98 11.11 3.55 8.86
CA ALA A 98 10.34 3.70 10.10
C ALA A 98 9.20 2.68 10.13
N TYR A 99 8.52 2.53 8.99
CA TYR A 99 7.53 1.49 8.76
C TYR A 99 8.15 0.08 8.79
N MET A 100 9.33 -0.11 8.20
CA MET A 100 10.06 -1.38 8.21
C MET A 100 10.57 -1.80 9.58
N ARG A 101 10.96 -0.88 10.46
CA ARG A 101 11.61 -1.19 11.75
C ARG A 101 10.71 -0.96 12.97
N SER A 102 9.48 -0.48 12.75
CA SER A 102 8.53 -0.12 13.81
C SER A 102 9.14 0.82 14.86
N LYS A 103 9.98 1.77 14.42
CA LYS A 103 10.63 2.76 15.30
C LYS A 103 9.96 4.13 15.16
N PRO A 104 9.19 4.59 16.17
CA PRO A 104 8.52 5.90 16.14
C PRO A 104 9.51 7.06 15.98
N THR A 105 10.74 6.89 16.48
CA THR A 105 11.81 7.87 16.34
C THR A 105 12.15 8.14 14.87
N LEU A 106 12.09 7.13 14.00
CA LEU A 106 12.34 7.29 12.57
C LEU A 106 11.18 8.00 11.87
N ILE A 107 9.94 7.92 12.38
CA ILE A 107 8.80 8.69 11.85
C ILE A 107 9.02 10.18 12.09
N SER A 108 9.55 10.55 13.26
CA SER A 108 9.89 11.93 13.57
C SER A 108 10.99 12.45 12.63
N VAL A 109 12.04 11.65 12.39
CA VAL A 109 13.13 12.01 11.47
C VAL A 109 12.62 12.08 10.01
N ALA A 110 11.76 11.15 9.59
CA ALA A 110 11.12 11.18 8.28
C ALA A 110 10.25 12.43 8.10
N SER A 111 9.49 12.80 9.13
CA SER A 111 8.66 14.01 9.12
C SER A 111 9.53 15.28 9.02
N GLN A 112 10.65 15.32 9.73
CA GLN A 112 11.61 16.42 9.63
C GLN A 112 12.27 16.49 8.24
N ALA A 113 12.65 15.35 7.67
CA ALA A 113 13.19 15.27 6.31
C ALA A 113 12.14 15.73 5.27
N LEU A 114 10.88 15.33 5.43
CA LEU A 114 9.78 15.78 4.57
C LEU A 114 9.55 17.29 4.70
N SER A 115 9.56 17.83 5.93
CA SER A 115 9.47 19.27 6.13
C SER A 115 10.64 20.02 5.50
N ARG A 116 11.87 19.50 5.55
CA ARG A 116 13.01 20.10 4.85
C ARG A 116 12.84 20.05 3.33
N ALA A 117 12.40 18.91 2.80
CA ALA A 117 12.11 18.74 1.38
C ALA A 117 11.05 19.74 0.90
N LEU A 118 9.94 19.87 1.62
CA LEU A 118 8.86 20.81 1.28
C LEU A 118 9.33 22.27 1.32
N HIS A 119 10.09 22.69 2.34
CA HIS A 119 10.67 24.02 2.37
C HIS A 119 11.64 24.26 1.20
N GLY A 120 12.47 23.26 0.88
CA GLY A 120 13.39 23.31 -0.26
C GLY A 120 12.66 23.40 -1.60
N ILE A 121 11.56 22.66 -1.78
CA ILE A 121 10.68 22.75 -2.95
C ILE A 121 10.07 24.15 -3.03
N CYS A 122 9.46 24.65 -1.95
CA CYS A 122 8.88 25.98 -1.94
C CYS A 122 9.90 27.08 -2.25
N ALA A 123 11.13 26.97 -1.75
CA ALA A 123 12.20 27.91 -2.07
C ALA A 123 12.66 27.79 -3.54
N ALA A 124 12.81 26.59 -4.05
CA ALA A 124 13.21 26.34 -5.44
C ALA A 124 12.13 26.78 -6.45
N LEU A 125 10.85 26.73 -6.08
CA LEU A 125 9.75 27.26 -6.89
C LEU A 125 9.80 28.79 -7.06
N MET A 126 10.55 29.51 -6.21
CA MET A 126 10.75 30.96 -6.36
C MET A 126 11.80 31.31 -7.43
N ASP A 127 12.61 30.34 -7.86
CA ASP A 127 13.57 30.48 -8.95
C ASP A 127 12.97 29.86 -10.23
N PRO A 128 12.69 30.66 -11.27
CA PRO A 128 12.11 30.16 -12.51
C PRO A 128 12.89 29.03 -13.17
N SER A 129 14.23 29.01 -13.02
CA SER A 129 15.09 28.00 -13.63
C SER A 129 15.02 26.64 -12.93
N GLU A 130 14.92 26.66 -11.60
CA GLU A 130 14.73 25.46 -10.78
C GLU A 130 13.29 24.96 -10.86
N ALA A 131 12.31 25.88 -10.90
CA ALA A 131 10.89 25.55 -11.03
C ALA A 131 10.58 24.77 -12.33
N SER A 132 11.27 25.10 -13.43
CA SER A 132 11.14 24.40 -14.71
C SER A 132 12.09 23.21 -14.87
N SER A 133 12.79 22.78 -13.82
CA SER A 133 13.76 21.70 -13.91
C SER A 133 13.09 20.32 -13.88
N ASP A 134 13.66 19.35 -14.60
CA ASP A 134 13.20 17.95 -14.53
C ASP A 134 13.26 17.38 -13.09
N GLN A 135 14.17 17.89 -12.26
CA GLN A 135 14.29 17.51 -10.87
C GLN A 135 13.06 17.94 -10.05
N MET A 136 12.54 19.15 -10.30
CA MET A 136 11.31 19.63 -9.68
C MET A 136 10.12 18.78 -10.12
N LEU A 137 10.05 18.46 -11.42
CA LEU A 137 8.99 17.60 -11.97
C LEU A 137 8.97 16.23 -11.29
N VAL A 138 10.12 15.56 -11.16
CA VAL A 138 10.24 14.28 -10.44
C VAL A 138 9.81 14.39 -8.97
N ALA A 139 10.21 15.46 -8.27
CA ALA A 139 9.85 15.66 -6.87
C ALA A 139 8.33 15.81 -6.69
N VAL A 140 7.68 16.57 -7.57
CA VAL A 140 6.22 16.77 -7.56
C VAL A 140 5.49 15.46 -7.90
N MET A 141 5.97 14.69 -8.88
CA MET A 141 5.38 13.39 -9.24
C MET A 141 5.43 12.38 -8.09
N LEU A 142 6.55 12.29 -7.37
CA LEU A 142 6.67 11.38 -6.22
C LEU A 142 5.74 11.77 -5.06
N LEU A 143 5.62 13.07 -4.77
CA LEU A 143 4.69 13.58 -3.76
C LEU A 143 3.23 13.31 -4.16
N ALA A 144 2.90 13.55 -5.43
CA ALA A 144 1.58 13.32 -6.01
C ALA A 144 1.13 11.85 -5.84
N TRP A 145 2.00 10.91 -6.21
CA TRP A 145 1.72 9.49 -6.09
C TRP A 145 1.49 9.07 -4.64
N TYR A 146 2.37 9.50 -3.72
CA TYR A 146 2.24 9.17 -2.31
C TYR A 146 0.93 9.69 -1.69
N GLU A 147 0.58 10.94 -1.97
CA GLU A 147 -0.63 11.57 -1.43
C GLU A 147 -1.90 10.92 -1.99
N LEU A 148 -1.90 10.52 -3.27
CA LEU A 148 -3.03 9.82 -3.89
C LEU A 148 -3.31 8.47 -3.20
N ILE A 149 -2.26 7.68 -2.97
CA ILE A 149 -2.38 6.38 -2.30
C ILE A 149 -2.81 6.57 -0.83
N ASP A 150 -2.27 7.55 -0.11
CA ASP A 150 -2.69 7.85 1.26
C ASP A 150 -4.17 8.26 1.34
N CYS A 151 -4.63 9.11 0.41
CA CYS A 151 -6.03 9.50 0.29
C CYS A 151 -6.95 8.29 0.07
N LEU A 152 -6.57 7.38 -0.84
CA LEU A 152 -7.34 6.17 -1.11
C LEU A 152 -7.38 5.24 0.10
N GLN A 153 -6.24 5.01 0.76
CA GLN A 153 -6.13 4.19 1.97
C GLN A 153 -7.00 4.71 3.12
N ARG A 154 -7.12 6.04 3.24
CA ARG A 154 -7.84 6.69 4.33
C ARG A 154 -9.28 7.02 3.95
N GLY A 155 -9.68 6.88 2.69
CA GLY A 155 -10.96 7.37 2.18
C GLY A 155 -11.12 8.88 2.40
N LEU A 156 -10.15 9.65 1.93
CA LEU A 156 -10.15 11.12 1.99
C LEU A 156 -10.17 11.69 0.58
N ARG A 157 -10.71 12.90 0.44
CA ARG A 157 -10.67 13.61 -0.84
C ARG A 157 -9.23 13.98 -1.19
N VAL A 158 -8.88 13.76 -2.45
CA VAL A 158 -7.62 14.21 -3.01
C VAL A 158 -7.61 15.75 -3.03
N PRO A 159 -6.53 16.42 -2.57
CA PRO A 159 -6.45 17.87 -2.60
C PRO A 159 -6.62 18.43 -4.01
N LYS A 160 -7.43 19.49 -4.15
CA LYS A 160 -7.71 20.11 -5.46
C LYS A 160 -6.44 20.53 -6.21
N VAL A 161 -5.46 21.08 -5.49
CA VAL A 161 -4.16 21.46 -6.08
C VAL A 161 -3.51 20.28 -6.80
N LEU A 162 -3.62 19.09 -6.22
CA LEU A 162 -3.06 17.89 -6.81
C LEU A 162 -3.84 17.44 -8.05
N THR A 163 -5.17 17.52 -8.02
CA THR A 163 -6.00 17.20 -9.19
C THR A 163 -5.78 18.17 -10.34
N ASP A 164 -5.58 19.46 -10.04
CA ASP A 164 -5.28 20.49 -11.03
C ASP A 164 -3.91 20.21 -11.70
N PHE A 165 -2.90 19.79 -10.92
CA PHE A 165 -1.61 19.37 -11.48
C PHE A 165 -1.69 18.09 -12.31
N MET A 166 -2.44 17.10 -11.86
CA MET A 166 -2.66 15.87 -12.64
C MET A 166 -3.32 16.20 -13.99
N ALA A 167 -4.29 17.12 -14.01
CA ALA A 167 -4.96 17.56 -15.23
C ALA A 167 -4.00 18.28 -16.20
N GLU A 168 -3.14 19.15 -15.70
CA GLU A 168 -2.13 19.85 -16.52
C GLU A 168 -1.09 18.87 -17.11
N ALA A 169 -0.65 17.90 -16.30
CA ALA A 169 0.34 16.90 -16.71
C ALA A 169 -0.14 16.01 -17.86
N ARG A 170 -1.45 15.82 -18.03
CA ARG A 170 -2.07 14.98 -19.09
C ARG A 170 -1.53 15.24 -20.49
N SER A 171 -1.32 16.51 -20.81
CA SER A 171 -0.87 16.92 -22.14
C SER A 171 0.54 16.45 -22.48
N ASN A 172 1.31 16.01 -21.48
CA ASN A 172 2.71 15.58 -21.59
C ASN A 172 2.88 14.07 -21.36
N GLU A 173 1.82 13.32 -21.09
CA GLU A 173 1.88 11.89 -20.82
C GLU A 173 2.17 11.08 -22.09
N THR A 174 3.04 10.08 -21.98
CA THR A 174 3.28 9.13 -23.07
C THR A 174 2.14 8.12 -23.20
N GLU A 175 2.03 7.47 -24.37
CA GLU A 175 1.04 6.39 -24.59
C GLU A 175 1.20 5.25 -23.57
N GLN A 176 2.42 5.01 -23.09
CA GLN A 176 2.72 3.98 -22.09
C GLN A 176 2.24 4.36 -20.68
N GLU A 177 2.28 5.64 -20.33
CA GLU A 177 1.86 6.16 -19.02
C GLU A 177 0.34 6.39 -18.95
N ALA A 178 -0.29 6.66 -20.10
CA ALA A 178 -1.70 7.01 -20.19
C ALA A 178 -2.64 6.04 -19.45
N PRO A 179 -2.47 4.70 -19.45
CA PRO A 179 -3.35 3.81 -18.69
C PRO A 179 -3.26 4.00 -17.17
N ALA A 180 -2.07 4.05 -16.60
CA ALA A 180 -1.87 4.27 -15.16
C ALA A 180 -2.40 5.65 -14.75
N ALA A 181 -2.22 6.61 -15.63
CA ALA A 181 -2.62 7.96 -15.38
C ALA A 181 -4.17 8.10 -15.45
N ARG A 182 -4.85 7.49 -16.43
CA ARG A 182 -6.33 7.38 -16.43
C ARG A 182 -6.87 6.69 -15.18
N LEU A 183 -6.20 5.64 -14.69
CA LEU A 183 -6.59 4.98 -13.45
C LEU A 183 -6.52 5.96 -12.25
N ALA A 184 -5.50 6.82 -12.21
CA ALA A 184 -5.37 7.82 -11.15
C ALA A 184 -6.57 8.79 -11.10
N ASP A 185 -7.13 9.19 -12.24
CA ASP A 185 -8.35 10.01 -12.28
C ASP A 185 -9.56 9.28 -11.69
N ILE A 186 -9.70 8.00 -12.02
CA ILE A 186 -10.78 7.17 -11.47
C ILE A 186 -10.60 7.05 -9.95
N ILE A 187 -9.36 6.88 -9.46
CA ILE A 187 -9.06 6.82 -8.02
C ILE A 187 -9.38 8.15 -7.32
N VAL A 188 -9.16 9.30 -7.96
CA VAL A 188 -9.61 10.60 -7.42
C VAL A 188 -11.13 10.58 -7.18
N ASN A 189 -11.91 10.03 -8.12
CA ASN A 189 -13.36 9.89 -7.97
C ASN A 189 -13.74 8.89 -6.86
N VAL A 190 -13.01 7.77 -6.75
CA VAL A 190 -13.17 6.80 -5.64
C VAL A 190 -12.96 7.47 -4.29
N CYS A 191 -11.86 8.22 -4.17
CA CYS A 191 -11.53 8.99 -2.96
C CYS A 191 -12.64 10.00 -2.61
N ALA A 192 -13.15 10.70 -3.61
CA ALA A 192 -14.22 11.68 -3.44
C ALA A 192 -15.54 11.04 -2.96
N VAL A 193 -15.96 9.93 -3.59
CA VAL A 193 -17.20 9.26 -3.23
C VAL A 193 -17.09 8.58 -1.87
N VAL A 194 -15.99 7.89 -1.57
CA VAL A 194 -15.81 7.24 -0.25
C VAL A 194 -15.77 8.26 0.88
N ALA A 195 -15.22 9.46 0.64
CA ALA A 195 -15.26 10.54 1.61
C ALA A 195 -16.69 11.05 1.91
N LEU A 196 -17.61 11.01 0.93
CA LEU A 196 -19.02 11.37 1.14
C LEU A 196 -19.70 10.42 2.15
N ALA A 197 -19.30 9.16 2.23
CA ALA A 197 -19.89 8.20 3.18
C ALA A 197 -19.66 8.59 4.65
N LYS A 198 -18.60 9.36 4.91
CA LYS A 198 -18.27 9.88 6.25
C LYS A 198 -19.05 11.15 6.57
N GLU A 199 -19.60 11.81 5.55
CA GLU A 199 -20.56 12.89 5.72
C GLU A 199 -21.92 12.24 5.99
N GLU A 200 -22.67 12.78 6.93
CA GLU A 200 -23.91 12.15 7.40
C GLU A 200 -24.94 12.10 6.25
N ILE A 201 -25.14 10.92 5.66
CA ILE A 201 -26.18 10.70 4.63
C ILE A 201 -27.53 10.68 5.35
N THR A 202 -28.26 11.78 5.28
CA THR A 202 -29.45 12.04 6.10
C THR A 202 -30.79 11.65 5.45
N ASP A 203 -30.84 11.47 4.13
CA ASP A 203 -32.09 11.20 3.40
C ASP A 203 -31.94 10.17 2.26
N GLU A 204 -33.09 9.66 1.79
CA GLU A 204 -33.20 8.64 0.74
C GLU A 204 -32.66 9.10 -0.61
N MET A 205 -32.78 10.40 -0.94
CA MET A 205 -32.29 10.97 -2.19
C MET A 205 -30.76 10.97 -2.22
N ASN A 206 -30.14 11.28 -1.08
CA ASN A 206 -28.69 11.25 -0.90
C ASN A 206 -28.16 9.81 -0.96
N LEU A 207 -28.86 8.82 -0.39
CA LEU A 207 -28.47 7.40 -0.51
C LEU A 207 -28.56 6.92 -1.96
N SER A 208 -29.61 7.28 -2.69
CA SER A 208 -29.77 6.86 -4.09
C SER A 208 -28.70 7.46 -5.00
N SER A 209 -28.40 8.75 -4.82
CA SER A 209 -27.30 9.43 -5.50
C SER A 209 -25.95 8.79 -5.16
N TYR A 210 -25.73 8.46 -3.89
CA TYR A 210 -24.51 7.81 -3.41
C TYR A 210 -24.29 6.42 -4.04
N VAL A 211 -25.30 5.54 -4.02
CA VAL A 211 -25.23 4.22 -4.65
C VAL A 211 -25.01 4.34 -6.15
N SER A 212 -25.70 5.27 -6.82
CA SER A 212 -25.52 5.51 -8.25
C SER A 212 -24.10 5.97 -8.58
N ALA A 213 -23.52 6.84 -7.76
CA ALA A 213 -22.13 7.29 -7.93
C ALA A 213 -21.13 6.13 -7.76
N LEU A 214 -21.31 5.28 -6.73
CA LEU A 214 -20.47 4.09 -6.54
C LEU A 214 -20.51 3.14 -7.75
N LEU A 215 -21.71 2.87 -8.28
CA LEU A 215 -21.89 2.00 -9.45
C LEU A 215 -21.32 2.61 -10.74
N SER A 216 -21.45 3.93 -10.92
CA SER A 216 -20.84 4.63 -12.06
C SER A 216 -19.33 4.48 -12.03
N ILE A 217 -18.69 4.73 -10.88
CA ILE A 217 -17.23 4.64 -10.77
C ILE A 217 -16.73 3.18 -10.90
N ASP A 218 -17.49 2.18 -10.42
CA ASP A 218 -17.16 0.76 -10.69
C ASP A 218 -17.22 0.43 -12.19
N THR A 219 -18.14 1.07 -12.93
CA THR A 219 -18.21 0.95 -14.39
C THR A 219 -16.94 1.52 -15.04
N ASP A 220 -16.48 2.70 -14.61
CA ASP A 220 -15.24 3.30 -15.09
C ASP A 220 -14.02 2.39 -14.82
N LEU A 221 -13.93 1.78 -13.62
CA LEU A 221 -12.87 0.82 -13.29
C LEU A 221 -12.93 -0.44 -14.15
N LYS A 222 -14.13 -0.89 -14.53
CA LYS A 222 -14.33 -2.05 -15.41
C LYS A 222 -13.94 -1.71 -16.85
N GLU A 223 -14.39 -0.57 -17.35
CA GLU A 223 -14.05 -0.09 -18.70
C GLU A 223 -12.55 0.17 -18.83
N TRP A 224 -11.91 0.70 -17.78
CA TRP A 224 -10.45 0.82 -17.74
C TRP A 224 -9.78 -0.53 -17.99
N ALA A 225 -10.20 -1.58 -17.27
CA ALA A 225 -9.61 -2.92 -17.39
C ALA A 225 -9.84 -3.58 -18.76
N GLN A 226 -10.91 -3.20 -19.47
CA GLN A 226 -11.26 -3.73 -20.79
C GLN A 226 -10.55 -3.00 -21.94
N ASN A 227 -10.04 -1.79 -21.70
CA ASN A 227 -9.46 -0.91 -22.72
C ASN A 227 -7.98 -0.62 -22.45
N LEU A 228 -7.23 -1.66 -22.14
CA LEU A 228 -5.78 -1.61 -21.92
C LEU A 228 -5.02 -1.99 -23.19
N PRO A 229 -3.84 -1.38 -23.43
CA PRO A 229 -2.97 -1.81 -24.52
C PRO A 229 -2.30 -3.15 -24.16
N VAL A 230 -1.79 -3.85 -25.18
CA VAL A 230 -1.26 -5.22 -25.05
C VAL A 230 -0.13 -5.33 -24.03
N GLU A 231 0.63 -4.26 -23.80
CA GLU A 231 1.72 -4.22 -22.83
C GLU A 231 1.23 -4.37 -21.38
N TYR A 232 -0.01 -3.92 -21.10
CA TYR A 232 -0.64 -4.01 -19.78
C TYR A 232 -1.39 -5.33 -19.56
N GLU A 233 -1.56 -6.15 -20.59
CA GLU A 233 -2.20 -7.46 -20.45
C GLU A 233 -1.32 -8.42 -19.63
N TYR A 234 -1.96 -9.24 -18.81
CA TYR A 234 -1.30 -10.30 -18.06
C TYR A 234 -1.65 -11.68 -18.64
N LYS A 235 -0.77 -12.65 -18.41
CA LYS A 235 -0.94 -14.04 -18.85
C LYS A 235 -1.16 -14.94 -17.65
N THR A 236 -2.35 -15.52 -17.56
CA THR A 236 -2.69 -16.51 -16.53
C THR A 236 -2.01 -17.85 -16.81
N ARG A 237 -1.45 -18.44 -15.75
CA ARG A 237 -0.85 -19.76 -15.71
C ARG A 237 -1.45 -20.57 -14.56
N THR A 238 -1.38 -21.88 -14.67
CA THR A 238 -1.78 -22.81 -13.61
C THR A 238 -0.61 -23.73 -13.28
N HIS A 239 -0.44 -24.05 -12.00
CA HIS A 239 0.63 -24.92 -11.58
C HIS A 239 0.31 -26.39 -11.91
N PRO A 240 1.23 -27.16 -12.53
CA PRO A 240 0.94 -28.52 -12.96
C PRO A 240 0.93 -29.59 -11.85
N SER A 241 1.28 -29.28 -10.60
CA SER A 241 1.35 -30.28 -9.52
C SER A 241 0.87 -29.80 -8.15
N ALA A 242 0.19 -30.69 -7.41
CA ALA A 242 -0.43 -30.46 -6.10
C ALA A 242 0.56 -30.26 -4.94
N ARG A 243 1.87 -30.48 -5.15
CA ARG A 243 2.89 -30.33 -4.10
C ARG A 243 3.32 -28.88 -3.85
N GLU A 244 3.00 -27.97 -4.77
CA GLU A 244 3.40 -26.55 -4.73
C GLU A 244 2.20 -25.60 -4.53
N GLU A 245 1.01 -26.16 -4.25
CA GLU A 245 -0.22 -25.40 -3.88
C GLU A 245 -0.04 -24.54 -2.62
N ALA A 246 0.99 -24.80 -1.82
CA ALA A 246 1.29 -23.98 -0.63
C ALA A 246 1.79 -22.57 -1.00
N GLU A 247 2.47 -22.42 -2.15
CA GLU A 247 3.07 -21.15 -2.57
C GLU A 247 2.12 -20.29 -3.43
N VAL A 248 1.16 -20.94 -4.10
CA VAL A 248 0.21 -20.30 -5.02
C VAL A 248 -1.22 -20.53 -4.54
N PHE A 249 -1.91 -19.47 -4.12
CA PHE A 249 -3.31 -19.56 -3.71
C PHE A 249 -4.16 -20.16 -4.84
N MET A 250 -4.81 -21.29 -4.59
CA MET A 250 -5.66 -22.01 -5.57
C MET A 250 -4.94 -22.44 -6.87
N GLY A 251 -3.60 -22.49 -6.88
CA GLY A 251 -2.81 -23.03 -7.99
C GLY A 251 -2.81 -22.21 -9.29
N ARG A 252 -3.36 -20.98 -9.28
CA ARG A 252 -3.37 -20.05 -10.42
C ARG A 252 -2.46 -18.85 -10.13
N TYR A 253 -1.74 -18.37 -11.14
CA TYR A 253 -0.91 -17.16 -11.02
C TYR A 253 -0.82 -16.41 -12.36
N ASP A 254 -0.61 -15.11 -12.28
CA ASP A 254 -0.56 -14.21 -13.43
C ASP A 254 0.85 -13.68 -13.68
N ILE A 255 1.27 -13.65 -14.95
CA ILE A 255 2.54 -13.11 -15.41
C ILE A 255 2.30 -11.76 -16.09
N TYR A 256 3.04 -10.74 -15.69
CA TYR A 256 2.91 -9.37 -16.19
C TYR A 256 4.15 -8.96 -17.01
N SER A 257 4.06 -7.86 -17.74
CA SER A 257 5.21 -7.30 -18.49
C SER A 257 6.22 -6.58 -17.58
N SER A 258 5.76 -6.04 -16.45
CA SER A 258 6.60 -5.43 -15.41
C SER A 258 5.89 -5.45 -14.05
N VAL A 259 6.62 -5.21 -12.96
CA VAL A 259 6.02 -5.13 -11.62
C VAL A 259 5.16 -3.88 -11.46
N GLU A 260 5.53 -2.77 -12.09
CA GLU A 260 4.74 -1.53 -12.08
C GLU A 260 3.35 -1.77 -12.68
N ILE A 261 3.26 -2.57 -13.74
CA ILE A 261 2.00 -2.96 -14.36
C ILE A 261 1.18 -3.86 -13.41
N ALA A 262 1.82 -4.83 -12.76
CA ALA A 262 1.15 -5.67 -11.75
C ALA A 262 0.60 -4.82 -10.58
N ASN A 263 1.37 -3.84 -10.11
CA ASN A 263 0.95 -2.91 -9.07
C ASN A 263 -0.19 -1.98 -9.54
N THR A 264 -0.19 -1.57 -10.81
CA THR A 264 -1.28 -0.77 -11.41
C THR A 264 -2.58 -1.57 -11.44
N TRP A 265 -2.53 -2.84 -11.84
CA TRP A 265 -3.68 -3.76 -11.74
C TRP A 265 -4.15 -3.93 -10.30
N ASN A 266 -3.23 -4.15 -9.36
CA ASN A 266 -3.59 -4.30 -7.94
C ASN A 266 -4.22 -3.03 -7.36
N LEU A 267 -3.80 -1.85 -7.80
CA LEU A 267 -4.40 -0.58 -7.39
C LEU A 267 -5.85 -0.47 -7.89
N GLN A 268 -6.12 -0.88 -9.13
CA GLN A 268 -7.49 -0.96 -9.66
C GLN A 268 -8.35 -1.94 -8.85
N ARG A 269 -7.83 -3.14 -8.55
CA ARG A 269 -8.53 -4.17 -7.76
C ARG A 269 -8.84 -3.67 -6.34
N CYS A 270 -7.89 -2.98 -5.70
CA CYS A 270 -8.10 -2.36 -4.39
C CYS A 270 -9.20 -1.31 -4.43
N ALA A 271 -9.17 -0.39 -5.41
CA ALA A 271 -10.20 0.62 -5.59
C ALA A 271 -11.59 -0.02 -5.76
N ARG A 272 -11.67 -1.11 -6.54
CA ARG A 272 -12.90 -1.86 -6.76
C ARG A 272 -13.43 -2.53 -5.49
N ILE A 273 -12.56 -3.16 -4.70
CA ILE A 273 -12.94 -3.74 -3.40
C ILE A 273 -13.48 -2.66 -2.47
N ILE A 274 -12.80 -1.51 -2.37
CA ILE A 274 -13.22 -0.38 -1.52
C ILE A 274 -14.63 0.11 -1.91
N LEU A 275 -14.89 0.34 -3.21
CA LEU A 275 -16.20 0.77 -3.68
C LEU A 275 -17.30 -0.25 -3.37
N ARG A 276 -17.04 -1.54 -3.61
CA ARG A 276 -18.01 -2.60 -3.38
C ARG A 276 -18.28 -2.83 -1.89
N GLN A 277 -17.28 -2.68 -1.03
CA GLN A 277 -17.47 -2.68 0.41
C GLN A 277 -18.30 -1.47 0.87
N ALA A 278 -18.02 -0.26 0.36
CA ALA A 278 -18.80 0.93 0.67
C ALA A 278 -20.26 0.78 0.22
N LEU A 279 -20.49 0.13 -0.93
CA LEU A 279 -21.83 -0.21 -1.41
C LEU A 279 -22.54 -1.17 -0.46
N VAL A 280 -21.90 -2.29 -0.10
CA VAL A 280 -22.47 -3.26 0.84
C VAL A 280 -22.80 -2.60 2.17
N GLU A 281 -21.90 -1.76 2.69
CA GLU A 281 -22.09 -1.02 3.94
C GLU A 281 -23.27 -0.06 3.87
N ALA A 282 -23.32 0.76 2.80
CA ALA A 282 -24.35 1.78 2.64
C ALA A 282 -25.74 1.16 2.61
N ILE A 283 -25.89 0.00 1.98
CA ILE A 283 -27.20 -0.61 1.87
C ILE A 283 -27.51 -1.50 3.09
N SER A 284 -26.54 -2.24 3.63
CA SER A 284 -26.76 -3.11 4.81
C SER A 284 -27.03 -2.32 6.10
N ASN A 285 -26.28 -1.24 6.36
CA ASN A 285 -26.40 -0.48 7.61
C ASN A 285 -27.65 0.42 7.67
N ARG A 286 -28.35 0.62 6.55
CA ARG A 286 -29.41 1.63 6.41
C ARG A 286 -30.78 1.05 6.08
N LEU A 287 -30.92 -0.28 6.10
CA LEU A 287 -32.16 -1.01 5.81
C LEU A 287 -33.05 -1.45 6.99
N PRO A 288 -32.77 -1.23 8.29
CA PRO A 288 -33.74 -1.64 9.30
C PRO A 288 -34.83 -0.58 9.52
N ILE A 289 -36.07 -0.97 9.18
CA ILE A 289 -37.39 -0.56 9.74
C ILE A 289 -38.29 0.30 8.83
N SER A 290 -39.19 -0.39 8.10
CA SER A 290 -40.59 0.00 7.78
C SER A 290 -40.97 0.99 6.66
N SER A 291 -40.10 1.42 5.76
CA SER A 291 -40.50 2.19 4.54
C SER A 291 -40.08 1.54 3.21
N SER A 292 -39.95 0.21 3.22
CA SER A 292 -39.41 -0.62 2.14
C SER A 292 -40.34 -0.82 0.93
N LEU A 293 -41.06 0.19 0.44
CA LEU A 293 -41.90 0.00 -0.77
C LEU A 293 -41.80 1.13 -1.80
N SER A 294 -41.47 2.37 -1.40
CA SER A 294 -41.37 3.51 -2.33
C SER A 294 -39.97 3.76 -2.90
N ILE A 295 -38.90 3.42 -2.15
CA ILE A 295 -37.51 3.48 -2.63
C ILE A 295 -37.22 2.37 -3.67
N LEU A 296 -37.95 1.25 -3.57
CA LEU A 296 -37.63 -0.02 -4.23
C LEU A 296 -37.96 -0.07 -5.73
N SER A 297 -38.65 0.92 -6.30
CA SER A 297 -39.08 0.91 -7.71
C SER A 297 -38.17 1.71 -8.65
N SER A 298 -37.23 2.50 -8.13
CA SER A 298 -36.42 3.43 -8.93
C SER A 298 -35.07 2.85 -9.39
N PHE A 299 -34.68 1.67 -8.89
CA PHE A 299 -33.43 1.02 -9.29
C PHE A 299 -33.67 -0.08 -10.33
N PRO A 300 -32.87 -0.15 -11.40
CA PRO A 300 -33.02 -1.16 -12.45
C PRO A 300 -32.61 -2.58 -12.03
N VAL A 301 -31.99 -2.77 -10.85
CA VAL A 301 -31.44 -4.05 -10.36
C VAL A 301 -31.91 -4.28 -8.93
N SER A 302 -32.31 -5.52 -8.58
CA SER A 302 -32.72 -5.86 -7.22
C SER A 302 -31.56 -5.67 -6.24
N TYR A 303 -31.86 -5.18 -5.04
CA TYR A 303 -30.86 -5.02 -3.99
C TYR A 303 -30.13 -6.33 -3.64
N THR A 304 -30.86 -7.45 -3.63
CA THR A 304 -30.26 -8.78 -3.44
C THR A 304 -29.18 -9.06 -4.46
N ASP A 305 -29.41 -8.66 -5.71
CA ASP A 305 -28.46 -8.85 -6.80
C ASP A 305 -27.26 -7.91 -6.67
N LEU A 306 -27.48 -6.68 -6.15
CA LEU A 306 -26.40 -5.75 -5.83
C LEU A 306 -25.48 -6.26 -4.72
N LEU A 307 -26.04 -6.85 -3.66
CA LEU A 307 -25.24 -7.49 -2.60
C LEU A 307 -24.46 -8.68 -3.14
N LEU A 308 -25.14 -9.63 -3.79
CA LEU A 308 -24.52 -10.85 -4.33
C LEU A 308 -23.44 -10.53 -5.36
N SER A 309 -23.71 -9.60 -6.28
CA SER A 309 -22.70 -9.14 -7.25
C SER A 309 -21.53 -8.44 -6.58
N SER A 310 -21.76 -7.67 -5.52
CA SER A 310 -20.68 -6.99 -4.80
C SER A 310 -19.80 -7.98 -4.03
N GLU A 311 -20.39 -8.96 -3.36
CA GLU A 311 -19.66 -10.06 -2.72
C GLU A 311 -18.80 -10.83 -3.75
N THR A 312 -19.38 -11.15 -4.90
CA THR A 312 -18.69 -11.85 -6.00
C THR A 312 -17.51 -11.04 -6.51
N ILE A 313 -17.70 -9.75 -6.81
CA ILE A 313 -16.63 -8.87 -7.30
C ILE A 313 -15.52 -8.69 -6.27
N ILE A 314 -15.86 -8.61 -4.98
CA ILE A 314 -14.86 -8.53 -3.90
C ILE A 314 -14.03 -9.82 -3.85
N GLN A 315 -14.67 -10.99 -3.96
CA GLN A 315 -13.99 -12.29 -3.97
C GLN A 315 -13.08 -12.45 -5.20
N GLU A 316 -13.58 -12.12 -6.39
CA GLU A 316 -12.81 -12.16 -7.64
C GLU A 316 -11.60 -11.22 -7.56
N SER A 317 -11.81 -9.96 -7.17
CA SER A 317 -10.72 -8.98 -7.04
C SER A 317 -9.69 -9.39 -5.98
N SER A 318 -10.15 -10.02 -4.89
CA SER A 318 -9.29 -10.58 -3.85
C SER A 318 -8.43 -11.73 -4.37
N SER A 319 -9.03 -12.63 -5.18
CA SER A 319 -8.33 -13.73 -5.83
C SER A 319 -7.30 -13.24 -6.84
N ASP A 320 -7.67 -12.27 -7.69
CA ASP A 320 -6.77 -11.72 -8.69
C ASP A 320 -5.55 -11.00 -8.05
N ILE A 321 -5.73 -10.37 -6.88
CA ILE A 321 -4.60 -9.85 -6.08
C ILE A 321 -3.68 -11.00 -5.68
N CYS A 322 -4.23 -12.12 -5.21
CA CYS A 322 -3.44 -13.30 -4.81
C CYS A 322 -2.69 -13.90 -6.00
N ASP A 323 -3.32 -13.97 -7.17
CA ASP A 323 -2.72 -14.49 -8.41
C ASP A 323 -1.52 -13.65 -8.87
N SER A 324 -1.45 -12.36 -8.48
CA SER A 324 -0.31 -11.48 -8.77
C SER A 324 0.91 -11.71 -7.87
N VAL A 325 0.72 -12.34 -6.71
CA VAL A 325 1.76 -12.48 -5.67
C VAL A 325 2.97 -13.27 -6.17
N PRO A 326 2.84 -14.44 -6.82
CA PRO A 326 4.00 -15.21 -7.23
C PRO A 326 4.91 -14.44 -8.20
N TYR A 327 4.33 -13.66 -9.11
CA TYR A 327 5.07 -12.81 -10.03
C TYR A 327 5.82 -11.67 -9.31
N ILE A 328 5.15 -10.97 -8.39
CA ILE A 328 5.75 -9.85 -7.63
C ILE A 328 6.84 -10.34 -6.67
N LEU A 329 6.67 -11.52 -6.08
CA LEU A 329 7.65 -12.14 -5.19
C LEU A 329 8.75 -12.91 -5.95
N HIS A 330 8.72 -12.90 -7.29
CA HIS A 330 9.66 -13.64 -8.13
C HIS A 330 9.84 -15.11 -7.72
N ILE A 331 8.74 -15.79 -7.39
CA ILE A 331 8.72 -17.23 -7.13
C ILE A 331 8.94 -17.91 -8.48
N ASP A 332 10.19 -18.24 -8.82
CA ASP A 332 10.52 -19.03 -10.01
C ASP A 332 10.11 -20.49 -9.80
N VAL A 333 9.72 -21.17 -10.88
CA VAL A 333 9.28 -22.58 -10.97
C VAL A 333 10.36 -23.57 -10.48
N ALA A 334 11.54 -23.08 -10.10
CA ALA A 334 12.67 -23.84 -9.57
C ALA A 334 13.02 -23.54 -8.09
N GLY A 335 12.19 -22.76 -7.37
CA GLY A 335 12.40 -22.47 -5.95
C GLY A 335 13.66 -21.64 -5.64
N LYS A 336 14.26 -20.99 -6.65
CA LYS A 336 15.38 -20.07 -6.46
C LYS A 336 14.84 -18.66 -6.32
N SER A 337 14.90 -18.13 -5.10
CA SER A 337 14.80 -16.69 -4.84
C SER A 337 15.78 -15.96 -5.76
N SER A 338 15.28 -15.32 -6.81
CA SER A 338 15.99 -14.15 -7.36
C SER A 338 15.99 -13.06 -6.28
N ASP A 339 16.86 -12.05 -6.39
CA ASP A 339 16.94 -10.95 -5.42
C ASP A 339 15.54 -10.32 -5.24
N LEU A 340 14.82 -10.75 -4.20
CA LEU A 340 13.47 -10.33 -3.86
C LEU A 340 13.55 -8.87 -3.44
N ARG A 341 13.28 -7.97 -4.39
CA ARG A 341 13.44 -6.53 -4.15
C ARG A 341 12.24 -6.02 -3.40
N ALA A 342 12.47 -5.67 -2.15
CA ALA A 342 11.46 -5.18 -1.23
C ALA A 342 10.72 -3.90 -1.72
N ALA A 343 11.23 -3.23 -2.77
CA ALA A 343 10.55 -2.21 -3.58
C ALA A 343 9.18 -2.61 -4.10
N HIS A 344 9.18 -3.78 -4.72
CA HIS A 344 8.08 -4.34 -5.45
C HIS A 344 7.07 -4.91 -4.47
N VAL A 345 7.60 -5.47 -3.37
CA VAL A 345 6.84 -6.13 -2.32
C VAL A 345 6.15 -5.14 -1.38
N VAL A 346 6.71 -3.95 -1.12
CA VAL A 346 6.08 -2.98 -0.19
C VAL A 346 4.72 -2.50 -0.71
N HIS A 347 4.56 -2.40 -2.03
CA HIS A 347 3.31 -2.01 -2.69
C HIS A 347 2.24 -3.11 -2.61
N LEU A 348 2.66 -4.37 -2.42
CA LEU A 348 1.78 -5.54 -2.27
C LEU A 348 1.21 -5.68 -0.84
N LEU A 349 1.81 -5.04 0.16
CA LEU A 349 1.37 -5.14 1.56
C LEU A 349 -0.07 -4.64 1.76
N TRP A 350 -0.42 -3.52 1.13
CA TRP A 350 -1.76 -2.95 1.28
C TRP A 350 -2.84 -3.75 0.53
N PRO A 351 -2.65 -4.16 -0.74
CA PRO A 351 -3.55 -5.09 -1.42
C PRO A 351 -3.82 -6.37 -0.61
N LEU A 352 -2.78 -7.02 -0.09
CA LEU A 352 -2.94 -8.21 0.74
C LEU A 352 -3.66 -7.93 2.07
N TYR A 353 -3.41 -6.78 2.69
CA TYR A 353 -4.17 -6.35 3.88
C TYR A 353 -5.66 -6.18 3.58
N ILE A 354 -6.01 -5.54 2.46
CA ILE A 354 -7.40 -5.40 2.03
C ILE A 354 -8.01 -6.79 1.83
N THR A 355 -7.37 -7.65 1.04
CA THR A 355 -7.82 -9.02 0.79
C THR A 355 -8.08 -9.80 2.08
N GLY A 356 -7.20 -9.72 3.07
CA GLY A 356 -7.37 -10.38 4.36
C GLY A 356 -8.45 -9.78 5.27
N THR A 357 -8.85 -8.52 5.04
CA THR A 357 -9.85 -7.80 5.86
C THR A 357 -11.23 -7.73 5.24
N THR A 358 -11.44 -8.24 4.02
CA THR A 358 -12.77 -8.29 3.42
C THR A 358 -13.72 -9.18 4.24
N HIS A 359 -15.01 -8.82 4.24
CA HIS A 359 -16.04 -9.61 4.93
C HIS A 359 -16.26 -10.97 4.25
N THR A 360 -15.98 -11.06 2.95
CA THR A 360 -16.08 -12.29 2.15
C THR A 360 -14.83 -13.18 2.23
N ALA A 361 -13.75 -12.74 2.89
CA ALA A 361 -12.55 -13.55 3.02
C ALA A 361 -12.85 -14.87 3.76
N THR A 362 -12.47 -15.99 3.16
CA THR A 362 -12.54 -17.30 3.81
C THR A 362 -11.39 -17.45 4.81
N ASP A 363 -11.52 -18.38 5.75
CA ASP A 363 -10.43 -18.67 6.68
C ASP A 363 -9.17 -19.13 5.93
N ALA A 364 -9.34 -19.93 4.87
CA ALA A 364 -8.23 -20.35 4.01
C ALA A 364 -7.50 -19.15 3.38
N LEU A 365 -8.25 -18.18 2.84
CA LEU A 365 -7.68 -16.97 2.27
C LEU A 365 -6.93 -16.13 3.32
N ARG A 366 -7.54 -15.93 4.51
CA ARG A 366 -6.90 -15.18 5.60
C ARG A 366 -5.61 -15.84 6.06
N HIS A 367 -5.62 -17.16 6.26
CA HIS A 367 -4.42 -17.91 6.65
C HIS A 367 -3.33 -17.82 5.58
N TRP A 368 -3.68 -17.93 4.31
CA TRP A 368 -2.74 -17.77 3.21
C TRP A 368 -2.12 -16.36 3.21
N VAL A 369 -2.93 -15.31 3.28
CA VAL A 369 -2.44 -13.92 3.36
C VAL A 369 -1.50 -13.71 4.56
N ILE A 370 -1.85 -14.27 5.73
CA ILE A 370 -1.02 -14.21 6.94
C ILE A 370 0.33 -14.92 6.72
N SER A 371 0.33 -16.08 6.07
CA SER A 371 1.55 -16.82 5.72
C SER A 371 2.42 -16.01 4.76
N THR A 372 1.84 -15.53 3.67
CA THR A 372 2.51 -14.70 2.66
C THR A 372 3.13 -13.44 3.29
N MET A 373 2.45 -12.79 4.24
CA MET A 373 3.01 -11.66 5.00
C MET A 373 4.23 -12.07 5.85
N GLY A 374 4.23 -13.28 6.41
CA GLY A 374 5.37 -13.87 7.10
C GLY A 374 6.56 -14.06 6.17
N ASP A 375 6.32 -14.68 5.01
CA ASP A 375 7.33 -14.94 3.98
C ASP A 375 7.93 -13.64 3.45
N ILE A 376 7.09 -12.63 3.19
CA ILE A 376 7.53 -11.28 2.83
C ILE A 376 8.45 -10.73 3.92
N LYS A 377 8.06 -10.80 5.19
CA LYS A 377 8.90 -10.28 6.29
C LYS A 377 10.23 -11.04 6.39
N ASP A 378 10.23 -12.35 6.19
CA ASP A 378 11.44 -13.17 6.29
C ASP A 378 12.40 -12.92 5.12
N ALA A 379 11.87 -12.76 3.90
CA ALA A 379 12.66 -12.47 2.70
C ALA A 379 13.19 -11.02 2.67
N THR A 380 12.38 -10.04 3.09
CA THR A 380 12.68 -8.61 2.90
C THR A 380 13.12 -7.88 4.17
N GLY A 381 12.81 -8.42 5.35
CA GLY A 381 12.97 -7.73 6.63
C GLY A 381 11.91 -6.66 6.93
N ILE A 382 10.89 -6.47 6.08
CA ILE A 382 9.81 -5.48 6.30
C ILE A 382 8.94 -5.90 7.50
N GLN A 383 9.16 -5.29 8.68
CA GLN A 383 8.37 -5.63 9.88
C GLN A 383 6.89 -5.25 9.77
N LYS A 384 6.52 -4.31 8.88
CA LYS A 384 5.12 -3.94 8.64
C LYS A 384 4.29 -5.15 8.19
N ALA A 385 4.86 -6.07 7.41
CA ALA A 385 4.17 -7.30 6.99
C ALA A 385 3.84 -8.18 8.21
N LYS A 386 4.77 -8.33 9.17
CA LYS A 386 4.51 -9.01 10.45
C LYS A 386 3.42 -8.32 11.27
N LEU A 387 3.42 -7.00 11.37
CA LEU A 387 2.38 -6.27 12.11
C LEU A 387 1.00 -6.45 11.48
N ILE A 388 0.92 -6.42 10.14
CA ILE A 388 -0.30 -6.71 9.39
C ILE A 388 -0.78 -8.14 9.68
N ALA A 389 0.11 -9.13 9.59
CA ALA A 389 -0.20 -10.53 9.88
C ALA A 389 -0.78 -10.71 11.30
N LEU A 390 -0.16 -10.09 12.31
CA LEU A 390 -0.64 -10.13 13.70
C LEU A 390 -2.03 -9.47 13.86
N SER A 391 -2.27 -8.34 13.19
CA SER A 391 -3.56 -7.66 13.18
C SER A 391 -4.67 -8.55 12.57
N LEU A 392 -4.36 -9.23 11.47
CA LEU A 392 -5.27 -10.18 10.83
C LEU A 392 -5.57 -11.40 11.74
N GLN A 393 -4.55 -11.94 12.42
CA GLN A 393 -4.72 -13.05 13.38
C GLN A 393 -5.62 -12.69 14.57
N GLN A 394 -5.48 -11.47 15.11
CA GLN A 394 -6.32 -10.98 16.20
C GLN A 394 -7.79 -10.90 15.78
N ARG A 395 -8.07 -10.36 14.59
CA ARG A 395 -9.43 -10.28 14.03
C ARG A 395 -10.07 -11.66 13.85
N CYS A 396 -9.32 -12.66 13.38
CA CYS A 396 -9.81 -14.03 13.30
C CYS A 396 -10.17 -14.59 14.68
N SER A 397 -9.35 -14.31 15.69
CA SER A 397 -9.58 -14.79 17.06
C SER A 397 -10.83 -14.17 17.69
N GLU A 398 -11.03 -12.86 17.49
CA GLU A 398 -12.21 -12.14 17.98
C GLU A 398 -13.51 -12.65 17.35
N ALA A 399 -13.52 -12.89 16.03
CA ALA A 399 -14.69 -13.42 15.31
C ALA A 399 -15.11 -14.81 15.80
N VAL A 400 -14.16 -15.67 16.18
CA VAL A 400 -14.43 -17.01 16.73
C VAL A 400 -14.98 -16.93 18.17
N THR A 401 -14.51 -15.99 18.98
CA THR A 401 -15.09 -15.79 20.33
C THR A 401 -16.54 -15.33 20.30
N PHE A 402 -16.96 -14.52 19.33
CA PHE A 402 -18.36 -14.09 19.21
C PHE A 402 -19.30 -15.23 18.76
N THR A 403 -18.83 -16.22 18.01
CA THR A 403 -19.64 -17.38 17.59
C THR A 403 -19.72 -18.48 18.64
N CYS A 404 -18.79 -18.56 19.59
CA CYS A 404 -18.82 -19.53 20.69
C CYS A 404 -19.61 -19.08 21.93
N ILE A 405 -20.09 -17.84 21.98
CA ILE A 405 -20.87 -17.28 23.11
C ILE A 405 -22.35 -17.04 22.71
N GLY A 406 -22.75 -17.43 21.49
CA GLY A 406 -24.11 -17.30 20.95
C GLY A 406 -25.00 -18.52 21.19
#